data_AF-K0JX20-F1
#
_entry.id   AF-K0JX20-F1
#
_cell.length_a   1.000
_cell.length_b   1.000
_cell.length_c   1.000
_cell.angle_alpha   90.00
_cell.angle_beta   90.00
_cell.angle_gamma   90.00
#
_symmetry.space_group_name_H-M   'P 1'
#
loop_
_entity.id
_entity.type
_entity.pdbx_description
1 polymer ?
#
loop_
_entity_poly.entity_id
_entity_poly.type
_entity_poly.pdbx_seq_one_letter_code
_entity_poly.pdbx_strand_id
1 'polypeptide(L)'
;MSDTNIWVRLHTGWSPRELGWALWQPGYAAHPWPDAELRPSFEFFVCEDLPIGGRGIVARATVTKTVGTMSVSSPQEAYQEIADALFDDVLAIAPEDWRANRYNGHKTASPWPQQLTAWRAETEEIGPYLLPELSSFPRTGWLRLPDTAL
;
A
#
# COMPACT_ATOMS: atom_id res chain seq x y z
N MET A 1 -26.70 -9.09 -10.21
CA MET A 1 -25.32 -9.63 -10.24
C MET A 1 -24.57 -8.83 -9.20
N SER A 2 -23.95 -9.48 -8.23
CA SER A 2 -23.11 -8.78 -7.26
C SER A 2 -21.93 -8.18 -8.02
N ASP A 3 -21.86 -6.85 -8.08
CA ASP A 3 -20.70 -6.12 -8.58
C ASP A 3 -19.54 -6.34 -7.61
N THR A 4 -18.91 -7.51 -7.71
CA THR A 4 -17.64 -7.77 -7.05
C THR A 4 -16.66 -6.76 -7.66
N ASN A 5 -16.05 -5.96 -6.80
CA ASN A 5 -15.02 -5.01 -7.21
C ASN A 5 -13.68 -5.56 -6.74
N ILE A 6 -12.66 -5.42 -7.57
CA ILE A 6 -11.27 -5.72 -7.22
C ILE A 6 -10.55 -4.46 -6.79
N TRP A 7 -9.58 -4.63 -5.89
CA TRP A 7 -8.68 -3.56 -5.49
C TRP A 7 -7.35 -3.72 -6.21
N VAL A 8 -6.84 -2.62 -6.74
CA VAL A 8 -5.51 -2.56 -7.34
C VAL A 8 -4.69 -1.51 -6.60
N ARG A 9 -3.50 -1.88 -6.15
CA ARG A 9 -2.54 -1.00 -5.47
C ARG A 9 -1.39 -0.68 -6.42
N LEU A 10 -1.17 0.60 -6.68
CA LEU A 10 0.05 1.06 -7.34
C LEU A 10 1.24 0.88 -6.39
N HIS A 11 2.23 0.15 -6.85
CA HIS A 11 3.49 -0.09 -6.20
C HIS A 11 4.59 0.66 -6.96
N THR A 12 5.14 1.69 -6.33
CA THR A 12 6.02 2.66 -7.00
C THR A 12 7.50 2.27 -6.94
N GLY A 13 7.79 0.99 -7.17
CA GLY A 13 9.16 0.48 -7.35
C GLY A 13 10.03 0.46 -6.08
N TRP A 14 9.41 0.42 -4.89
CA TRP A 14 10.13 0.29 -3.63
C TRP A 14 10.04 -1.17 -3.14
N SER A 15 11.10 -1.73 -2.56
CA SER A 15 11.09 -3.11 -2.05
C SER A 15 11.14 -3.10 -0.52
N PRO A 16 10.49 -4.04 0.20
CA PRO A 16 9.73 -5.20 -0.27
C PRO A 16 8.28 -4.90 -0.70
N ARG A 17 7.76 -5.68 -1.66
CA ARG A 17 6.37 -5.57 -2.17
C ARG A 17 5.33 -6.02 -1.14
N GLU A 18 5.78 -6.88 -0.23
CA GLU A 18 5.02 -7.49 0.85
C GLU A 18 4.62 -6.48 1.93
N LEU A 19 5.23 -5.29 1.97
CA LEU A 19 4.93 -4.27 2.97
C LEU A 19 4.30 -3.03 2.34
N GLY A 20 3.24 -2.52 2.96
CA GLY A 20 2.65 -1.24 2.60
C GLY A 20 2.28 -0.42 3.83
N TRP A 21 2.31 0.91 3.68
CA TRP A 21 1.78 1.83 4.68
C TRP A 21 1.26 3.10 4.01
N ALA A 22 0.44 3.81 4.77
CA ALA A 22 0.00 5.16 4.46
C ALA A 22 0.00 6.02 5.71
N LEU A 23 0.39 7.27 5.52
CA LEU A 23 0.33 8.34 6.51
C LEU A 23 -0.59 9.44 5.99
N TRP A 24 -1.62 9.79 6.74
CA TRP A 24 -2.59 10.82 6.38
C TRP A 24 -2.59 11.96 7.39
N GLN A 25 -2.91 13.18 6.94
CA GLN A 25 -3.18 14.26 7.87
C GLN A 25 -4.50 13.98 8.60
N PRO A 26 -4.64 14.34 9.89
CA PRO A 26 -5.90 14.22 10.60
C PRO A 26 -7.04 14.90 9.83
N GLY A 27 -8.17 14.21 9.69
CA GLY A 27 -9.34 14.69 8.94
C GLY A 27 -9.25 14.56 7.41
N TYR A 28 -8.15 14.04 6.85
CA TYR A 28 -8.08 13.73 5.42
C TYR A 28 -8.95 12.52 5.08
N ALA A 29 -9.94 12.72 4.21
CA ALA A 29 -10.77 11.65 3.67
C ALA A 29 -10.12 11.04 2.42
N ALA A 30 -9.34 9.98 2.61
CA ALA A 30 -8.72 9.24 1.51
C ALA A 30 -9.80 8.52 0.68
N HIS A 31 -9.86 8.79 -0.63
CA HIS A 31 -10.76 8.07 -1.52
C HIS A 31 -10.14 7.89 -2.92
N PRO A 32 -10.24 6.69 -3.51
CA PRO A 32 -10.72 5.44 -2.91
C PRO A 32 -9.70 4.89 -1.91
N TRP A 33 -10.18 4.24 -0.86
CA TRP A 33 -9.37 3.61 0.18
C TRP A 33 -10.10 2.35 0.68
N PRO A 34 -9.41 1.21 0.87
CA PRO A 34 -10.05 -0.02 1.34
C PRO A 34 -10.30 0.02 2.86
N ASP A 35 -11.14 0.95 3.32
CA ASP A 35 -11.36 1.29 4.75
C ASP A 35 -11.48 0.07 5.68
N ALA A 36 -12.67 -0.50 5.81
CA ALA A 36 -12.92 -1.67 6.65
C ALA A 36 -12.48 -2.99 5.99
N GLU A 37 -12.11 -2.93 4.70
CA GLU A 37 -11.71 -4.09 3.90
C GLU A 37 -10.26 -4.47 4.17
N LEU A 38 -9.36 -3.51 4.44
CA LEU A 38 -7.93 -3.75 4.69
C LEU A 38 -7.67 -4.39 6.06
N ARG A 39 -7.79 -5.72 6.09
CA ARG A 39 -7.59 -6.58 7.27
C ARG A 39 -7.02 -7.94 6.81
N PRO A 40 -6.61 -8.84 7.71
CA PRO A 40 -6.14 -10.16 7.31
C PRO A 40 -7.15 -10.88 6.40
N SER A 41 -6.64 -11.59 5.39
CA SER A 41 -7.37 -12.21 4.27
C SER A 41 -7.95 -11.23 3.24
N PHE A 42 -7.69 -9.93 3.36
CA PHE A 42 -8.01 -8.99 2.27
C PHE A 42 -7.10 -9.24 1.08
N GLU A 43 -7.71 -9.33 -0.11
CA GLU A 43 -6.98 -9.57 -1.34
C GLU A 43 -7.01 -8.33 -2.24
N PHE A 44 -5.87 -8.06 -2.86
CA PHE A 44 -5.74 -7.01 -3.86
C PHE A 44 -4.69 -7.37 -4.89
N PHE A 45 -4.65 -6.64 -5.99
CA PHE A 45 -3.67 -6.79 -7.04
C PHE A 45 -2.60 -5.72 -6.94
N VAL A 46 -1.35 -6.10 -7.18
CA VAL A 46 -0.20 -5.19 -7.22
C VAL A 46 0.05 -4.77 -8.65
N CYS A 47 0.04 -3.47 -8.89
CA CYS A 47 0.34 -2.85 -10.17
C CYS A 47 1.69 -2.12 -10.10
N GLU A 48 2.55 -2.32 -11.09
CA GLU A 48 3.88 -1.70 -11.18
C GLU A 48 4.09 -1.06 -12.55
N ASP A 49 5.05 -0.13 -12.61
CA ASP A 49 5.55 0.40 -13.88
C ASP A 49 6.39 -0.70 -14.58
N LEU A 50 6.13 -0.95 -15.87
CA LEU A 50 6.79 -2.02 -16.63
C LEU A 50 8.03 -1.52 -17.38
N PRO A 51 9.05 -2.35 -17.61
CA PRO A 51 10.25 -1.96 -18.36
C PRO A 51 9.99 -1.46 -19.78
N ILE A 52 8.95 -1.98 -20.44
CA ILE A 52 8.54 -1.60 -21.79
C ILE A 52 7.68 -0.32 -21.83
N GLY A 53 7.46 0.31 -20.68
CA GLY A 53 6.55 1.42 -20.51
C GLY A 53 5.13 0.99 -20.13
N GLY A 54 4.39 1.92 -19.53
CA GLY A 54 3.05 1.65 -19.01
C GLY A 54 3.08 0.93 -17.66
N ARG A 55 1.90 0.46 -17.25
CA ARG A 55 1.67 -0.20 -15.97
C ARG A 55 0.94 -1.50 -16.17
N GLY A 56 1.27 -2.49 -15.34
CA GLY A 56 0.62 -3.79 -15.36
C GLY A 56 0.43 -4.36 -13.96
N ILE A 57 -0.62 -5.15 -13.80
CA ILE A 57 -0.81 -5.99 -12.62
C ILE A 57 0.16 -7.14 -12.70
N VAL A 58 1.06 -7.27 -11.73
CA VAL A 58 2.15 -8.26 -11.73
C VAL A 58 1.96 -9.35 -10.69
N ALA A 59 1.25 -9.06 -9.59
CA ALA A 59 1.04 -9.99 -8.50
C ALA A 59 -0.35 -9.85 -7.89
N ARG A 60 -0.84 -10.93 -7.30
CA ARG A 60 -1.91 -10.93 -6.30
C ARG A 60 -1.28 -10.84 -4.93
N ALA A 61 -1.90 -10.10 -4.02
CA ALA A 61 -1.45 -9.93 -2.65
C ALA A 61 -2.58 -10.26 -1.67
N THR A 62 -2.26 -11.04 -0.65
CA THR A 62 -3.19 -11.39 0.43
C THR A 62 -2.65 -10.86 1.74
N VAL A 63 -3.39 -9.95 2.37
CA VAL A 63 -2.99 -9.33 3.63
C VAL A 63 -2.93 -10.38 4.74
N THR A 64 -1.80 -10.44 5.44
CA THR A 64 -1.57 -11.37 6.55
C THR A 64 -1.58 -10.67 7.90
N LYS A 65 -1.12 -9.41 7.96
CA LYS A 65 -1.10 -8.59 9.18
C LYS A 65 -1.42 -7.14 8.86
N THR A 66 -1.99 -6.42 9.82
CA THR A 66 -2.32 -5.00 9.68
C THR A 66 -2.08 -4.24 10.97
N VAL A 67 -1.60 -3.01 10.84
CA VAL A 67 -1.74 -1.94 11.83
C VAL A 67 -2.98 -1.15 11.41
N GLY A 68 -4.04 -1.24 12.22
CA GLY A 68 -5.25 -0.43 12.01
C GLY A 68 -4.94 1.05 12.08
N THR A 69 -5.84 1.89 11.55
CA THR A 69 -5.60 3.34 11.52
C THR A 69 -5.40 3.90 12.93
N MET A 70 -4.23 4.49 13.18
CA MET A 70 -3.86 5.05 14.49
C MET A 70 -3.13 6.38 14.35
N SER A 71 -3.24 7.23 15.37
CA SER A 71 -2.50 8.49 15.42
C SER A 71 -1.06 8.24 15.87
N VAL A 72 -0.10 8.76 15.12
CA VAL A 72 1.33 8.75 15.42
C VAL A 72 1.85 10.19 15.45
N SER A 73 2.72 10.51 16.40
CA SER A 73 3.21 11.87 16.69
C SER A 73 4.55 12.19 16.01
N SER A 74 5.25 11.20 15.49
CA SER A 74 6.53 11.41 14.81
C SER A 74 6.82 10.34 13.74
N PRO A 75 7.74 10.61 12.79
CA PRO A 75 8.22 9.60 11.85
C PRO A 75 8.85 8.39 12.55
N GLN A 76 9.52 8.61 13.68
CA GLN A 76 10.16 7.56 14.47
C GLN A 76 9.12 6.62 15.07
N GLU A 77 8.06 7.17 15.66
CA GLU A 77 6.93 6.40 16.18
C GLU A 77 6.25 5.62 15.05
N ALA A 78 5.97 6.26 13.90
CA ALA A 78 5.38 5.59 12.76
C ALA A 78 6.20 4.38 12.27
N TYR A 79 7.54 4.52 12.21
CA TYR A 79 8.43 3.40 11.88
C TYR A 79 8.38 2.31 12.95
N GLN A 80 8.43 2.68 14.23
CA GLN A 80 8.44 1.73 15.34
C GLN A 80 7.14 0.89 15.37
N GLU A 81 5.99 1.52 15.19
CA GLU A 81 4.68 0.84 15.12
C GLU A 81 4.62 -0.16 13.94
N ILE A 82 5.19 0.21 12.78
CA ILE A 82 5.30 -0.70 11.64
C ILE A 82 6.24 -1.87 11.97
N ALA A 83 7.41 -1.57 12.54
CA ALA A 83 8.42 -2.57 12.82
C ALA A 83 7.93 -3.60 13.83
N ASP A 84 7.37 -3.13 14.95
CA ASP A 84 6.90 -4.00 16.03
C ASP A 84 5.75 -4.91 15.59
N ALA A 85 4.87 -4.42 14.71
CA ALA A 85 3.70 -5.18 14.29
C ALA A 85 3.94 -6.09 13.07
N LEU A 86 4.76 -5.64 12.11
CA LEU A 86 4.80 -6.24 10.77
C LEU A 86 6.14 -6.90 10.43
N PHE A 87 7.24 -6.52 11.09
CA PHE A 87 8.55 -7.11 10.81
C PHE A 87 8.70 -8.49 11.46
N ASP A 88 9.62 -9.26 10.91
CA ASP A 88 10.11 -10.52 11.47
C ASP A 88 11.53 -10.82 10.94
N ASP A 89 12.01 -12.05 11.16
CA ASP A 89 13.33 -12.50 10.73
C ASP A 89 13.53 -12.47 9.20
N VAL A 90 12.45 -12.39 8.41
CA VAL A 90 12.48 -12.42 6.94
C VAL A 90 12.21 -11.05 6.35
N LEU A 91 11.33 -10.26 6.97
CA LEU A 91 10.91 -8.95 6.51
C LEU A 91 11.32 -7.89 7.54
N ALA A 92 12.44 -7.22 7.29
CA ALA A 92 12.90 -6.10 8.09
C ALA A 92 13.48 -5.01 7.19
N ILE A 93 13.32 -3.75 7.62
CA ILE A 93 13.79 -2.58 6.88
C ILE A 93 14.54 -1.70 7.85
N ALA A 94 15.77 -1.34 7.52
CA ALA A 94 16.54 -0.45 8.36
C ALA A 94 15.84 0.92 8.48
N PRO A 95 15.86 1.58 9.65
CA PRO A 95 15.20 2.88 9.83
C PRO A 95 15.65 3.93 8.80
N GLU A 96 16.93 3.92 8.42
CA GLU A 96 17.51 4.78 7.40
C GLU A 96 16.92 4.53 6.01
N ASP A 97 16.71 3.28 5.62
CA ASP A 97 16.14 2.92 4.32
C ASP A 97 14.65 3.28 4.25
N TRP A 98 13.92 3.06 5.35
CA TRP A 98 12.55 3.52 5.46
C TRP A 98 12.46 5.04 5.34
N ARG A 99 13.35 5.80 6.01
CA ARG A 99 13.38 7.26 5.89
C ARG A 99 13.81 7.75 4.50
N ALA A 100 14.71 7.03 3.84
CA ALA A 100 15.18 7.34 2.49
C ALA A 100 14.09 7.16 1.42
N ASN A 101 13.04 6.39 1.71
CA ASN A 101 11.87 6.32 0.84
C ASN A 101 11.29 7.73 0.62
N ARG A 102 11.18 8.15 -0.64
CA ARG A 102 10.69 9.48 -1.04
C ARG A 102 9.33 9.83 -0.44
N TYR A 103 8.43 8.84 -0.31
CA TYR A 103 7.13 9.03 0.33
C TYR A 103 7.31 9.47 1.80
N ASN A 104 8.18 8.78 2.54
CA ASN A 104 8.45 9.08 3.95
C ASN A 104 9.19 10.40 4.14
N GLY A 105 10.09 10.76 3.22
CA GLY A 105 10.71 12.08 3.19
C GLY A 105 9.68 13.21 3.10
N HIS A 106 8.72 13.12 2.17
CA HIS A 106 7.63 14.10 2.06
C HIS A 106 6.72 14.12 3.29
N LYS A 107 6.40 12.96 3.86
CA LYS A 107 5.54 12.87 5.05
C LYS A 107 6.21 13.40 6.30
N THR A 108 7.52 13.22 6.43
CA THR A 108 8.32 13.78 7.52
C THR A 108 8.28 15.30 7.54
N ALA A 109 8.25 15.95 6.37
CA ALA A 109 8.13 17.40 6.24
C ALA A 109 6.72 17.95 6.50
N SER A 110 5.71 17.09 6.63
CA SER A 110 4.32 17.50 6.92
C SER A 110 4.08 17.64 8.43
N PRO A 111 3.06 18.41 8.86
CA PRO A 111 2.70 18.51 10.28
C PRO A 111 2.38 17.16 10.91
N TRP A 112 2.65 17.04 12.20
CA TRP A 112 2.32 15.90 13.04
C TRP A 112 1.35 16.34 14.15
N PRO A 113 0.44 15.48 14.63
CA PRO A 113 0.35 14.03 14.37
C PRO A 113 -0.21 13.68 12.98
N GLN A 114 0.04 12.44 12.55
CA GLN A 114 -0.51 11.85 11.33
C GLN A 114 -1.23 10.53 11.65
N GLN A 115 -2.11 10.08 10.76
CA GLN A 115 -2.83 8.81 10.84
C GLN A 115 -2.07 7.75 10.06
N LEU A 116 -1.54 6.74 10.74
CA LEU A 116 -0.85 5.59 10.18
C LEU A 116 -1.82 4.44 9.93
N THR A 117 -1.79 3.87 8.74
CA THR A 117 -2.29 2.53 8.44
C THR A 117 -1.16 1.75 7.78
N ALA A 118 -0.91 0.51 8.20
CA ALA A 118 0.11 -0.33 7.59
C ALA A 118 -0.36 -1.77 7.45
N TRP A 119 0.21 -2.49 6.48
CA TRP A 119 -0.16 -3.87 6.23
C TRP A 119 1.04 -4.65 5.70
N ARG A 120 1.01 -5.95 5.99
CA ARG A 120 1.87 -6.95 5.37
C ARG A 120 1.01 -7.89 4.55
N ALA A 121 1.51 -8.32 3.41
CA ALA A 121 0.88 -9.27 2.54
C ALA A 121 1.85 -10.35 2.09
N GLU A 122 1.32 -11.53 1.82
CA GLU A 122 1.97 -12.51 0.95
C GLU A 122 1.65 -12.15 -0.50
N THR A 123 2.62 -12.37 -1.40
CA THR A 123 2.43 -12.06 -2.83
C THR A 123 2.65 -13.28 -3.69
N GLU A 124 1.82 -13.42 -4.73
CA GLU A 124 1.89 -14.43 -5.76
C GLU A 124 2.01 -13.74 -7.12
N GLU A 125 3.04 -14.07 -7.90
CA GLU A 125 3.18 -13.53 -9.25
C GLU A 125 2.12 -14.11 -10.18
N ILE A 126 1.41 -13.25 -10.90
CA ILE A 126 0.32 -13.66 -11.81
C ILE A 126 0.42 -13.02 -13.20
N GLY A 127 1.17 -11.93 -13.35
CA GLY A 127 1.13 -11.08 -14.54
C GLY A 127 2.41 -11.06 -15.36
N PRO A 128 2.59 -10.05 -16.26
CA PRO A 128 1.86 -8.78 -16.28
C PRO A 128 0.52 -8.83 -17.03
N TYR A 129 -0.54 -8.30 -16.41
CA TYR A 129 -1.81 -7.99 -17.06
C TYR A 129 -1.94 -6.49 -17.29
N LEU A 130 -2.30 -6.10 -18.51
CA LEU A 130 -2.42 -4.71 -18.92
C LEU A 130 -3.89 -4.31 -19.01
N LEU A 131 -4.27 -3.22 -18.36
CA LEU A 131 -5.60 -2.61 -18.48
C LEU A 131 -5.46 -1.10 -18.70
N PRO A 132 -6.29 -0.48 -19.55
CA PRO A 132 -6.26 0.97 -19.80
C PRO A 132 -6.34 1.82 -18.52
N GLU A 133 -7.11 1.37 -17.54
CA GLU A 133 -7.36 2.03 -16.26
C GLU A 133 -6.11 2.15 -15.39
N LEU A 134 -5.11 1.28 -15.58
CA LEU A 134 -3.87 1.30 -14.80
C LEU A 134 -2.99 2.53 -15.11
N SER A 135 -3.27 3.24 -16.21
CA SER A 135 -2.54 4.45 -16.60
C SER A 135 -2.66 5.59 -15.59
N SER A 136 -3.73 5.62 -14.77
CA SER A 136 -3.99 6.69 -13.83
C SER A 136 -4.43 6.16 -12.46
N PHE A 137 -3.77 6.61 -11.41
CA PHE A 137 -4.13 6.28 -10.03
C PHE A 137 -4.47 7.55 -9.23
N PRO A 138 -5.48 7.50 -8.35
CA PRO A 138 -5.71 8.52 -7.33
C PRO A 138 -4.49 8.71 -6.43
N ARG A 139 -4.47 9.79 -5.65
CA ARG A 139 -3.38 10.07 -4.69
C ARG A 139 -3.24 9.01 -3.60
N THR A 140 -4.30 8.27 -3.31
CA THR A 140 -4.24 7.11 -2.42
C THR A 140 -3.40 5.98 -3.00
N GLY A 141 -3.21 5.98 -4.33
CA GLY A 141 -2.61 4.93 -5.13
C GLY A 141 -3.38 3.61 -5.07
N TRP A 142 -4.65 3.67 -4.68
CA TRP A 142 -5.59 2.56 -4.79
C TRP A 142 -6.55 2.85 -5.94
N LEU A 143 -6.89 1.81 -6.69
CA LEU A 143 -7.98 1.80 -7.65
C LEU A 143 -8.98 0.73 -7.23
N ARG A 144 -10.24 1.01 -7.50
CA ARG A 144 -11.34 0.06 -7.38
C ARG A 144 -11.89 -0.16 -8.79
N LEU A 145 -11.81 -1.38 -9.29
CA LEU A 145 -12.24 -1.76 -10.63
C LEU A 145 -13.34 -2.84 -10.53
N PRO A 146 -14.22 -2.95 -11.53
CA PRO A 146 -15.12 -4.10 -11.61
C PRO A 146 -14.30 -5.38 -11.78
N ASP A 147 -14.72 -6.48 -11.15
CA ASP A 147 -14.03 -7.79 -11.24
C ASP A 147 -13.94 -8.33 -12.67
N THR A 148 -14.89 -7.94 -13.54
CA THR A 148 -14.85 -8.27 -14.99
C THR A 148 -13.69 -7.61 -15.75
N ALA A 149 -12.90 -6.75 -15.11
CA ALA A 149 -11.75 -6.11 -15.72
C ALA A 149 -10.51 -7.02 -15.78
N LEU A 150 -10.48 -8.15 -15.06
CA LEU A 150 -9.36 -9.09 -15.04
C LEU A 150 -9.67 -10.42 -15.73
#